data_AF-A8P0J3-F1
#
_entry.id   AF-A8P0J3-F1
#
_cell.length_a   1.000
_cell.length_b   1.000
_cell.length_c   1.000
_cell.angle_alpha   90.00
_cell.angle_beta   90.00
_cell.angle_gamma   90.00
#
_symmetry.space_group_name_H-M   'P 1'
#
loop_
_entity.id
_entity.type
_entity.pdbx_description
1 polymer ?
#
loop_
_entity_poly.entity_id
_entity_poly.type
_entity_poly.pdbx_seq_one_letter_code
_entity_poly.pdbx_strand_id
1 'polypeptide(L)'
;MPPKGSKKKGGRKAKAAVVEEIPNVEPEVETPQEDTQMNVDEQTTTEQPEASTSAKLASTVTNAVVEAEHAVEHAVEKVVEKVAEVGGAAKEFVEEMTMTGVESGSSGNASESATPGAQESGKDEPMEQDSSREASQSAEAESKPKLTLEERRAKMEALRKKMREGTMANRQSLAEETAKAKLTARELARLERQRKLAETLRLKADAEERGEDVERRKNWEYTIEENDEWEKKLARKKRRADFEFHDDAQASRRRYKKDLDQIKPDLEAYNRQKALAMGLNPSANALTSFSSTDVVASSSSSALQAVSSEEQRIAAENLYRDANTLIYGDSKPSDEAIDRVVGKINKDIDKKAKFHRKRLNEDEGDITYINEHNRVFNKKIARYYDKYTAEIRASFERGTAL
;
A
#
# COMPACT_ATOMS: atom_id res chain seq x y z
N MET A 1 34.96 21.62 -16.50
CA MET A 1 34.70 20.19 -16.78
C MET A 1 33.38 19.81 -16.13
N PRO A 2 32.37 19.37 -16.91
CA PRO A 2 31.05 19.03 -16.39
C PRO A 2 31.02 17.64 -15.70
N PRO A 3 30.13 17.43 -14.71
CA PRO A 3 29.96 16.15 -14.02
C PRO A 3 29.13 15.15 -14.84
N LYS A 4 29.54 13.88 -14.77
CA LYS A 4 29.00 12.71 -15.49
C LYS A 4 27.58 12.36 -15.02
N GLY A 5 26.72 12.06 -15.99
CA GLY A 5 25.29 11.75 -15.81
C GLY A 5 25.00 10.39 -15.19
N SER A 6 23.94 10.33 -14.38
CA SER A 6 23.34 9.10 -13.87
C SER A 6 22.16 8.68 -14.76
N LYS A 7 22.23 7.45 -15.29
CA LYS A 7 21.16 6.81 -16.07
C LYS A 7 20.01 6.41 -15.14
N LYS A 8 18.82 6.98 -15.36
CA LYS A 8 17.59 6.61 -14.63
C LYS A 8 16.82 5.56 -15.43
N LYS A 9 16.72 4.33 -14.90
CA LYS A 9 15.94 3.21 -15.47
C LYS A 9 14.44 3.57 -15.50
N GLY A 10 13.82 3.38 -16.67
CA GLY A 10 12.39 3.60 -16.92
C GLY A 10 11.49 2.58 -16.21
N GLY A 11 10.43 3.07 -15.58
CA GLY A 11 9.36 2.25 -15.01
C GLY A 11 8.34 1.89 -16.08
N ARG A 12 8.08 0.58 -16.24
CA ARG A 12 7.03 0.04 -17.11
C ARG A 12 5.65 0.37 -16.50
N LYS A 13 4.77 0.97 -17.31
CA LYS A 13 3.37 1.27 -16.96
C LYS A 13 2.52 0.00 -17.01
N ALA A 14 1.66 -0.17 -16.00
CA ALA A 14 0.63 -1.21 -15.97
C ALA A 14 -0.49 -0.88 -16.97
N LYS A 15 -0.94 -1.88 -17.74
CA LYS A 15 -2.12 -1.82 -18.61
C LYS A 15 -3.38 -1.90 -17.74
N ALA A 16 -4.37 -1.07 -18.07
CA ALA A 16 -5.70 -1.06 -17.48
C ALA A 16 -6.49 -2.28 -17.95
N ALA A 17 -7.16 -2.95 -17.02
CA ALA A 17 -8.11 -4.02 -17.31
C ALA A 17 -9.44 -3.42 -17.79
N VAL A 18 -9.94 -3.98 -18.89
CA VAL A 18 -11.26 -3.76 -19.47
C VAL A 18 -12.30 -4.37 -18.53
N VAL A 19 -13.36 -3.62 -18.23
CA VAL A 19 -14.53 -4.08 -17.48
C VAL A 19 -15.58 -4.44 -18.53
N GLU A 20 -16.00 -5.70 -18.58
CA GLU A 20 -17.14 -6.16 -19.36
C GLU A 20 -18.43 -5.59 -18.75
N GLU A 21 -19.25 -4.95 -19.57
CA GLU A 21 -20.60 -4.51 -19.27
C GLU A 21 -21.58 -5.68 -19.51
N ILE A 22 -22.41 -5.97 -18.50
CA ILE A 22 -23.57 -6.86 -18.62
C ILE A 22 -24.74 -6.01 -19.17
N PRO A 23 -25.46 -6.44 -20.22
CA PRO A 23 -26.61 -5.70 -20.73
C PRO A 23 -27.80 -5.79 -19.77
N ASN A 24 -28.30 -4.61 -19.42
CA ASN A 24 -29.49 -4.38 -18.61
C ASN A 24 -30.75 -4.77 -19.41
N VAL A 25 -31.56 -5.69 -18.87
CA VAL A 25 -32.88 -6.05 -19.41
C VAL A 25 -33.92 -5.23 -18.66
N GLU A 26 -34.51 -4.25 -19.32
CA GLU A 26 -35.70 -3.54 -18.83
C GLU A 26 -36.96 -4.34 -19.20
N PRO A 27 -37.93 -4.51 -18.27
CA PRO A 27 -39.20 -5.15 -18.59
C PRO A 27 -40.21 -4.16 -19.17
N GLU A 28 -40.85 -4.60 -20.26
CA GLU A 28 -41.95 -3.91 -20.94
C GLU A 28 -43.20 -3.79 -20.04
N VAL A 29 -43.87 -2.64 -20.14
CA VAL A 29 -45.24 -2.42 -19.63
C VAL A 29 -46.10 -1.99 -20.80
N GLU A 30 -46.98 -2.89 -21.24
CA GLU A 30 -48.06 -2.64 -22.20
C GLU A 30 -49.18 -1.80 -21.58
N THR A 31 -49.79 -0.92 -22.37
CA THR A 31 -51.21 -0.48 -22.31
C THR A 31 -51.52 0.45 -23.51
N PRO A 32 -52.80 0.62 -23.91
CA PRO A 32 -53.24 0.21 -25.25
C PRO A 32 -53.62 1.34 -26.22
N GLN A 33 -53.87 0.91 -27.45
CA GLN A 33 -54.23 1.61 -28.68
C GLN A 33 -55.37 2.65 -28.55
N GLU A 34 -55.23 3.76 -29.29
CA GLU A 34 -56.36 4.46 -29.92
C GLU A 34 -56.04 4.73 -31.40
N ASP A 35 -57.00 4.34 -32.24
CA ASP A 35 -56.98 4.40 -33.70
C ASP A 35 -57.08 5.84 -34.21
N THR A 36 -56.33 6.16 -35.26
CA THR A 36 -56.80 7.09 -36.30
C THR A 36 -56.07 6.81 -37.61
N GLN A 37 -56.79 6.16 -38.52
CA GLN A 37 -56.43 6.03 -39.93
C GLN A 37 -56.74 7.35 -40.65
N MET A 38 -55.77 7.87 -41.40
CA MET A 38 -56.02 8.68 -42.61
C MET A 38 -54.94 8.35 -43.64
N ASN A 39 -55.37 7.64 -44.68
CA ASN A 39 -54.62 7.30 -45.89
C ASN A 39 -54.68 8.47 -46.87
N VAL A 40 -53.56 8.88 -47.46
CA VAL A 40 -53.50 9.41 -48.85
C VAL A 40 -52.15 9.01 -49.47
N ASP A 41 -52.23 8.21 -50.52
CA ASP A 41 -51.15 7.81 -51.44
C ASP A 41 -50.67 8.99 -52.32
N GLU A 42 -49.35 9.10 -52.58
CA GLU A 42 -48.80 9.14 -53.97
C GLU A 42 -47.24 9.08 -54.01
N GLN A 43 -46.73 7.94 -54.50
CA GLN A 43 -45.64 7.68 -55.47
C GLN A 43 -44.67 8.85 -55.85
N THR A 44 -43.34 8.74 -56.07
CA THR A 44 -42.36 7.72 -56.51
C THR A 44 -40.95 8.24 -56.10
N THR A 45 -39.94 7.40 -55.80
CA THR A 45 -38.92 6.96 -56.77
C THR A 45 -37.96 5.95 -56.14
N THR A 46 -37.52 5.02 -56.97
CA THR A 46 -36.56 3.91 -56.85
C THR A 46 -35.20 4.24 -56.23
N GLU A 47 -34.65 3.33 -55.40
CA GLU A 47 -33.35 2.64 -55.60
C GLU A 47 -33.05 1.61 -54.48
N GLN A 48 -32.44 0.47 -54.84
CA GLN A 48 -32.05 -0.61 -53.94
C GLN A 48 -30.74 -0.31 -53.18
N PRO A 49 -30.54 -0.79 -51.94
CA PRO A 49 -29.23 -0.76 -51.30
C PRO A 49 -28.46 -2.08 -51.48
N GLU A 50 -27.32 -1.96 -52.16
CA GLU A 50 -26.28 -2.96 -52.34
C GLU A 50 -25.63 -3.41 -51.01
N ALA A 51 -25.54 -4.72 -50.82
CA ALA A 51 -24.81 -5.36 -49.75
C ALA A 51 -23.29 -5.30 -49.99
N SER A 52 -22.55 -4.32 -49.44
CA SER A 52 -21.07 -4.40 -49.47
C SER A 52 -20.29 -3.77 -48.32
N THR A 53 -20.95 -3.13 -47.35
CA THR A 53 -20.25 -2.47 -46.23
C THR A 53 -20.04 -3.38 -45.01
N SER A 54 -20.96 -4.32 -44.76
CA SER A 54 -20.88 -5.27 -43.64
C SER A 54 -19.84 -6.38 -43.85
N ALA A 55 -19.68 -6.88 -45.08
CA ALA A 55 -18.72 -7.93 -45.40
C ALA A 55 -17.25 -7.48 -45.28
N LYS A 56 -16.95 -6.21 -45.61
CA LYS A 56 -15.59 -5.63 -45.48
C LYS A 56 -15.20 -5.39 -44.02
N LEU A 57 -16.16 -5.02 -43.17
CA LEU A 57 -15.91 -4.88 -41.73
C LEU A 57 -15.68 -6.24 -41.06
N ALA A 58 -16.47 -7.26 -41.43
CA ALA A 58 -16.28 -8.61 -40.91
C ALA A 58 -14.90 -9.19 -41.27
N SER A 59 -14.44 -9.07 -42.52
CA SER A 59 -13.14 -9.58 -42.94
C SER A 59 -11.95 -8.85 -42.30
N THR A 60 -12.11 -7.56 -42.00
CA THR A 60 -11.05 -6.77 -41.37
C THR A 60 -10.91 -7.12 -39.89
N VAL A 61 -12.03 -7.38 -39.21
CA VAL A 61 -12.02 -7.84 -37.81
C VAL A 61 -11.45 -9.25 -37.69
N THR A 62 -11.80 -10.17 -38.59
CA THR A 62 -11.23 -11.54 -38.55
C THR A 62 -9.73 -11.55 -38.81
N ASN A 63 -9.23 -10.72 -39.73
CA ASN A 63 -7.79 -10.62 -39.99
C ASN A 63 -7.02 -10.04 -38.79
N ALA A 64 -7.59 -9.06 -38.10
CA ALA A 64 -6.99 -8.47 -36.91
C ALA A 64 -6.94 -9.46 -35.72
N VAL A 65 -7.92 -10.35 -35.59
CA VAL A 65 -7.93 -11.40 -34.57
C VAL A 65 -6.86 -12.45 -34.86
N VAL A 66 -6.73 -12.90 -36.10
CA VAL A 66 -5.69 -13.88 -36.51
C VAL A 66 -4.28 -13.30 -36.34
N GLU A 67 -4.08 -12.02 -36.67
CA GLU A 67 -2.78 -11.35 -36.46
C GLU A 67 -2.44 -11.21 -34.97
N ALA A 68 -3.44 -10.97 -34.12
CA ALA A 68 -3.27 -10.92 -32.68
C ALA A 68 -2.95 -12.29 -32.07
N GLU A 69 -3.59 -13.37 -32.54
CA GLU A 69 -3.31 -14.75 -32.11
C GLU A 69 -1.88 -15.17 -32.46
N HIS A 70 -1.45 -14.94 -33.70
CA HIS A 70 -0.07 -15.24 -34.13
C HIS A 70 0.99 -14.40 -33.39
N ALA A 71 0.67 -13.15 -33.06
CA ALA A 71 1.56 -12.31 -32.24
C ALA A 71 1.68 -12.80 -30.79
N VAL A 72 0.62 -13.41 -30.24
CA VAL A 72 0.64 -14.04 -28.92
C VAL A 72 1.43 -15.34 -28.95
N GLU A 73 1.24 -16.20 -29.94
CA GLU A 73 2.00 -17.45 -30.08
C GLU A 73 3.52 -17.20 -30.17
N HIS A 74 3.95 -16.27 -31.03
CA HIS A 74 5.36 -15.91 -31.16
C HIS A 74 5.94 -15.24 -29.89
N ALA A 75 5.10 -14.56 -29.10
CA ALA A 75 5.51 -14.03 -27.80
C ALA A 75 5.66 -15.15 -26.75
N VAL A 76 4.81 -16.18 -26.80
CA VAL A 76 4.91 -17.36 -25.92
C VAL A 76 6.14 -18.19 -26.26
N GLU A 77 6.42 -18.43 -27.54
CA GLU A 77 7.64 -19.15 -27.96
C GLU A 77 8.92 -18.46 -27.47
N LYS A 78 9.01 -17.13 -27.59
CA LYS A 78 10.15 -16.35 -27.07
C LYS A 78 10.30 -16.39 -25.55
N VAL A 79 9.20 -16.60 -24.82
CA VAL A 79 9.24 -16.77 -23.37
C VAL A 79 9.70 -18.18 -23.01
N VAL A 80 9.23 -19.20 -23.74
CA VAL A 80 9.65 -20.59 -23.56
C VAL A 80 11.14 -20.75 -23.85
N GLU A 81 11.65 -20.14 -24.92
CA GLU A 81 13.07 -20.17 -25.28
C GLU A 81 13.95 -19.50 -24.19
N LYS A 82 13.52 -18.35 -23.66
CA LYS A 82 14.21 -17.70 -22.53
C LYS A 82 14.16 -18.49 -21.24
N VAL A 83 13.06 -19.21 -20.97
CA VAL A 83 12.94 -20.07 -19.80
C VAL A 83 13.86 -21.29 -19.95
N ALA A 84 14.02 -21.83 -21.17
CA ALA A 84 14.97 -22.89 -21.46
C ALA A 84 16.44 -22.43 -21.28
N GLU A 85 16.81 -21.23 -21.75
CA GLU A 85 18.15 -20.66 -21.51
C GLU A 85 18.45 -20.47 -20.02
N VAL A 86 17.48 -19.97 -19.24
CA VAL A 86 17.65 -19.80 -17.78
C VAL A 86 17.72 -21.15 -17.07
N GLY A 87 16.97 -22.15 -17.53
CA GLY A 87 17.06 -23.53 -17.05
C GLY A 87 18.42 -24.18 -17.33
N GLY A 88 19.00 -23.91 -18.50
CA GLY A 88 20.36 -24.34 -18.86
C GLY A 88 21.43 -23.70 -17.97
N ALA A 89 21.36 -22.38 -17.78
CA ALA A 89 22.30 -21.64 -16.92
C ALA A 89 22.22 -22.06 -15.44
N ALA A 90 21.02 -22.42 -14.95
CA ALA A 90 20.85 -22.95 -13.61
C ALA A 90 21.45 -24.35 -13.44
N LYS A 91 21.49 -25.15 -14.51
CA LYS A 91 22.06 -26.50 -14.50
C LYS A 91 23.59 -26.47 -14.51
N GLU A 92 24.18 -25.57 -15.31
CA GLU A 92 25.63 -25.34 -15.32
C GLU A 92 26.15 -24.78 -13.98
N PHE A 93 25.41 -23.87 -13.34
CA PHE A 93 25.76 -23.34 -12.02
C PHE A 93 25.74 -24.41 -10.91
N VAL A 94 24.81 -25.37 -11.01
CA VAL A 94 24.74 -26.49 -10.06
C VAL A 94 25.88 -27.49 -10.30
N GLU A 95 26.29 -27.73 -11.55
CA GLU A 95 27.47 -28.55 -11.85
C GLU A 95 28.78 -27.91 -11.38
N GLU A 96 28.97 -26.59 -11.56
CA GLU A 96 30.15 -25.84 -11.09
C GLU A 96 30.30 -25.88 -9.56
N MET A 97 29.18 -25.83 -8.83
CA MET A 97 29.17 -25.89 -7.37
C MET A 97 29.45 -27.30 -6.81
N THR A 98 29.22 -28.35 -7.61
CA THR A 98 29.53 -29.74 -7.20
C THR A 98 30.98 -30.16 -7.45
N MET A 99 31.70 -29.49 -8.36
CA MET A 99 33.09 -29.83 -8.71
C MET A 99 34.16 -29.10 -7.87
N THR A 100 33.79 -28.06 -7.13
CA THR A 100 34.73 -27.25 -6.32
C THR A 100 34.87 -27.72 -4.86
N GLY A 101 34.34 -28.90 -4.55
CA GLY A 101 34.13 -29.36 -3.18
C GLY A 101 35.05 -30.47 -2.65
N VAL A 102 36.31 -30.61 -3.09
CA VAL A 102 37.29 -31.53 -2.46
C VAL A 102 38.72 -31.00 -2.66
N GLU A 103 39.32 -30.35 -1.64
CA GLU A 103 40.68 -30.62 -1.13
C GLU A 103 41.14 -29.65 -0.01
N SER A 104 41.83 -30.26 0.95
CA SER A 104 42.37 -29.80 2.24
C SER A 104 43.52 -28.76 2.16
N GLY A 105 43.67 -27.93 3.21
CA GLY A 105 44.98 -27.84 3.88
C GLY A 105 45.60 -26.47 4.19
N SER A 106 45.68 -26.15 5.50
CA SER A 106 46.87 -25.72 6.26
C SER A 106 47.72 -24.46 5.89
N SER A 107 47.81 -23.56 6.90
CA SER A 107 49.00 -22.82 7.40
C SER A 107 49.61 -21.63 6.64
N GLY A 108 49.72 -20.49 7.35
CA GLY A 108 51.00 -19.76 7.48
C GLY A 108 51.11 -18.27 7.06
N ASN A 109 50.97 -17.38 8.06
CA ASN A 109 51.87 -16.26 8.46
C ASN A 109 52.07 -14.94 7.64
N ALA A 110 52.17 -13.84 8.43
CA ALA A 110 52.84 -12.51 8.23
C ALA A 110 52.24 -11.50 7.22
N SER A 111 52.24 -10.16 7.39
CA SER A 111 52.66 -9.19 8.43
C SER A 111 52.23 -7.75 8.02
N GLU A 112 52.38 -6.78 8.97
CA GLU A 112 52.39 -5.29 8.84
C GLU A 112 51.06 -4.50 8.67
N SER A 113 50.80 -3.33 9.27
CA SER A 113 51.53 -2.40 10.17
C SER A 113 50.60 -1.28 10.70
N ALA A 114 51.01 -0.64 11.81
CA ALA A 114 50.82 0.78 12.20
C ALA A 114 49.54 1.28 12.94
N THR A 115 49.79 1.67 14.20
CA THR A 115 49.15 2.61 15.17
C THR A 115 48.90 4.05 14.63
N PRO A 116 48.24 5.02 15.33
CA PRO A 116 48.12 5.21 16.81
C PRO A 116 46.80 5.79 17.38
N GLY A 117 46.71 5.89 18.72
CA GLY A 117 45.80 6.81 19.42
C GLY A 117 45.47 6.44 20.86
N ALA A 118 46.19 7.01 21.83
CA ALA A 118 46.12 6.75 23.27
C ALA A 118 45.44 7.91 24.04
N GLN A 119 44.76 7.59 25.16
CA GLN A 119 44.63 8.39 26.40
C GLN A 119 43.99 7.47 27.47
N GLU A 120 44.75 6.98 28.46
CA GLU A 120 44.85 7.49 29.85
C GLU A 120 43.51 7.56 30.59
N SER A 121 43.31 7.11 31.83
CA SER A 121 44.21 6.74 32.93
C SER A 121 43.39 5.96 33.97
N GLY A 122 44.05 5.06 34.71
CA GLY A 122 43.46 4.37 35.86
C GLY A 122 43.65 5.14 37.17
N LYS A 123 42.86 4.76 38.18
CA LYS A 123 43.22 4.92 39.59
C LYS A 123 42.54 3.84 40.44
N ASP A 124 43.38 3.02 41.07
CA ASP A 124 43.10 2.08 42.17
C ASP A 124 42.60 2.83 43.43
N GLU A 125 41.92 2.30 44.45
CA GLU A 125 42.03 1.07 45.30
C GLU A 125 40.78 1.07 46.26
N PRO A 126 40.58 0.15 47.26
CA PRO A 126 40.98 -1.26 47.44
C PRO A 126 39.81 -2.20 47.88
N MET A 127 40.16 -3.47 48.10
CA MET A 127 39.38 -4.63 48.58
C MET A 127 38.70 -4.47 49.96
N GLU A 128 37.63 -5.21 50.21
CA GLU A 128 37.40 -5.97 51.46
C GLU A 128 36.48 -7.19 51.22
N GLN A 129 36.75 -8.27 51.95
CA GLN A 129 36.23 -9.63 51.82
C GLN A 129 34.86 -9.83 52.50
N ASP A 130 34.03 -10.74 51.99
CA ASP A 130 33.37 -11.73 52.88
C ASP A 130 32.99 -13.01 52.11
N SER A 131 33.29 -14.14 52.74
CA SER A 131 33.03 -15.49 52.29
C SER A 131 32.33 -16.28 53.40
N SER A 132 31.12 -16.76 53.13
CA SER A 132 30.49 -17.90 53.82
C SER A 132 29.41 -18.43 52.86
N ARG A 133 29.52 -19.56 52.15
CA ARG A 133 29.90 -20.94 52.50
C ARG A 133 28.99 -21.56 53.56
N GLU A 134 27.72 -21.72 53.23
CA GLU A 134 26.86 -22.70 53.89
C GLU A 134 27.21 -24.12 53.43
N ALA A 135 27.40 -24.99 54.41
CA ALA A 135 27.71 -26.40 54.24
C ALA A 135 26.52 -27.28 54.65
N SER A 136 26.26 -28.27 53.80
CA SER A 136 25.83 -29.65 54.11
C SER A 136 24.50 -29.91 54.82
N GLN A 137 23.63 -30.64 54.12
CA GLN A 137 22.99 -31.83 54.69
C GLN A 137 23.20 -33.05 53.80
N SER A 138 23.63 -34.12 54.46
CA SER A 138 23.98 -35.47 54.04
C SER A 138 22.76 -36.30 53.60
N ALA A 139 22.87 -37.00 52.47
CA ALA A 139 22.97 -38.47 52.38
C ALA A 139 21.64 -39.22 52.36
N GLU A 140 21.31 -39.79 51.20
CA GLU A 140 20.65 -41.10 51.09
C GLU A 140 21.10 -41.77 49.80
N ALA A 141 21.80 -42.89 49.97
CA ALA A 141 22.29 -43.75 48.91
C ALA A 141 21.27 -44.86 48.69
N GLU A 142 20.49 -44.78 47.61
CA GLU A 142 19.77 -45.93 47.07
C GLU A 142 20.39 -46.35 45.73
N SER A 143 20.85 -47.60 45.72
CA SER A 143 21.61 -48.23 44.65
C SER A 143 20.75 -48.48 43.41
N LYS A 144 20.86 -47.60 42.41
CA LYS A 144 20.40 -47.89 41.04
C LYS A 144 21.27 -49.00 40.44
N PRO A 145 20.71 -49.97 39.69
CA PRO A 145 21.51 -50.98 39.01
C PRO A 145 22.51 -50.29 38.08
N LYS A 146 23.77 -50.71 38.14
CA LYS A 146 24.86 -50.16 37.33
C LYS A 146 24.52 -50.43 35.85
N LEU A 147 24.07 -49.39 35.13
CA LEU A 147 23.75 -49.46 33.70
C LEU A 147 24.85 -50.20 32.95
N THR A 148 24.46 -51.16 32.10
CA THR A 148 25.41 -51.96 31.31
C THR A 148 26.24 -51.03 30.41
N LEU A 149 27.43 -51.47 29.96
CA LEU A 149 28.32 -50.62 29.16
C LEU A 149 27.64 -50.10 27.87
N GLU A 150 26.74 -50.88 27.31
CA GLU A 150 25.94 -50.54 26.13
C GLU A 150 24.87 -49.49 26.46
N GLU A 151 24.13 -49.64 27.56
CA GLU A 151 23.17 -48.63 28.03
C GLU A 151 23.85 -47.31 28.39
N ARG A 152 25.07 -47.37 28.96
CA ARG A 152 25.89 -46.19 29.25
C ARG A 152 26.36 -45.50 27.97
N ARG A 153 26.76 -46.26 26.94
CA ARG A 153 27.13 -45.72 25.62
C ARG A 153 25.93 -45.11 24.91
N ALA A 154 24.79 -45.79 24.88
CA ALA A 154 23.55 -45.29 24.30
C ALA A 154 23.07 -44.00 25.00
N LYS A 155 23.16 -43.93 26.33
CA LYS A 155 22.85 -42.72 27.09
C LYS A 155 23.83 -41.57 26.81
N MET A 156 25.12 -41.88 26.61
CA MET A 156 26.13 -40.88 26.22
C MET A 156 25.94 -40.40 24.78
N GLU A 157 25.50 -41.27 23.87
CA GLU A 157 25.14 -40.89 22.50
C GLU A 157 23.88 -40.05 22.45
N ALA A 158 22.86 -40.40 23.24
CA ALA A 158 21.67 -39.57 23.42
C ALA A 158 22.03 -38.19 23.99
N LEU A 159 22.95 -38.13 24.97
CA LEU A 159 23.47 -36.87 25.51
C LEU A 159 24.22 -36.08 24.43
N ARG A 160 25.07 -36.73 23.63
CA ARG A 160 25.80 -36.08 22.52
C ARG A 160 24.85 -35.57 21.43
N LYS A 161 23.79 -36.31 21.10
CA LYS A 161 22.73 -35.87 20.17
C LYS A 161 22.04 -34.63 20.70
N LYS A 162 21.59 -34.66 21.96
CA LYS A 162 20.97 -33.51 22.62
C LYS A 162 21.90 -32.29 22.70
N MET A 163 23.19 -32.50 22.97
CA MET A 163 24.20 -31.43 22.95
C MET A 163 24.38 -30.85 21.54
N ARG A 164 24.43 -31.70 20.50
CA ARG A 164 24.51 -31.24 19.10
C ARG A 164 23.26 -30.48 18.68
N GLU A 165 22.08 -31.00 19.02
CA GLU A 165 20.79 -30.34 18.78
C GLU A 165 20.75 -28.95 19.45
N GLY A 166 21.18 -28.85 20.71
CA GLY A 166 21.30 -27.56 21.39
C GLY A 166 22.26 -26.59 20.70
N THR A 167 23.44 -27.06 20.30
CA THR A 167 24.41 -26.20 19.57
C THR A 167 23.88 -25.76 18.19
N MET A 168 23.17 -26.64 17.49
CA MET A 168 22.58 -26.32 16.19
C MET A 168 21.40 -25.37 16.32
N ALA A 169 20.53 -25.58 17.31
CA ALA A 169 19.43 -24.66 17.62
C ALA A 169 19.95 -23.26 17.98
N ASN A 170 21.01 -23.17 18.78
CA ASN A 170 21.65 -21.89 19.13
C ASN A 170 22.28 -21.22 17.90
N ARG A 171 22.92 -22.00 17.01
CA ARG A 171 23.46 -21.46 15.75
C ARG A 171 22.35 -20.97 14.83
N GLN A 172 21.25 -21.70 14.76
CA GLN A 172 20.07 -21.33 13.96
C GLN A 172 19.40 -20.08 14.54
N SER A 173 19.22 -19.96 15.86
CA SER A 173 18.64 -18.77 16.47
C SER A 173 19.50 -17.53 16.22
N LEU A 174 20.83 -17.64 16.37
CA LEU A 174 21.74 -16.55 16.03
C LEU A 174 21.65 -16.17 14.54
N ALA A 175 21.60 -17.15 13.63
CA ALA A 175 21.44 -16.89 12.20
C ALA A 175 20.09 -16.23 11.89
N GLU A 176 19.00 -16.68 12.51
CA GLU A 176 17.67 -16.09 12.36
C GLU A 176 17.59 -14.67 12.91
N GLU A 177 18.20 -14.39 14.06
CA GLU A 177 18.25 -13.05 14.64
C GLU A 177 19.06 -12.11 13.76
N THR A 178 20.22 -12.54 13.26
CA THR A 178 21.00 -11.73 12.32
C THR A 178 20.26 -11.52 10.99
N ALA A 179 19.47 -12.50 10.53
CA ALA A 179 18.63 -12.36 9.35
C ALA A 179 17.44 -11.41 9.60
N LYS A 180 16.73 -11.56 10.72
CA LYS A 180 15.63 -10.69 11.15
C LYS A 180 16.10 -9.25 11.34
N ALA A 181 17.29 -9.04 11.90
CA ALA A 181 17.89 -7.71 12.07
C ALA A 181 18.24 -7.03 10.74
N LYS A 182 18.53 -7.80 9.69
CA LYS A 182 18.80 -7.26 8.33
C LYS A 182 17.53 -6.90 7.56
N LEU A 183 16.37 -7.44 7.93
CA LEU A 183 15.12 -7.19 7.22
C LEU A 183 14.52 -5.84 7.64
N THR A 184 14.52 -4.89 6.72
CA THR A 184 13.87 -3.60 6.94
C THR A 184 12.34 -3.74 6.91
N ALA A 185 11.60 -2.80 7.53
CA ALA A 185 10.13 -2.81 7.52
C ALA A 185 9.53 -2.87 6.08
N ARG A 186 10.21 -2.26 5.11
CA ARG A 186 9.82 -2.29 3.70
C ARG A 186 10.00 -3.67 3.08
N GLU A 187 11.07 -4.36 3.43
CA GLU A 187 11.36 -5.71 2.96
C GLU A 187 10.43 -6.73 3.63
N LEU A 188 10.15 -6.57 4.92
CA LEU A 188 9.14 -7.37 5.62
C LEU A 188 7.77 -7.26 4.95
N ALA A 189 7.30 -6.05 4.63
CA ALA A 189 6.04 -5.85 3.90
C ALA A 189 6.08 -6.35 2.45
N ARG A 190 7.26 -6.47 1.82
CA ARG A 190 7.41 -7.10 0.51
C ARG A 190 7.34 -8.62 0.61
N LEU A 191 8.06 -9.20 1.58
CA LEU A 191 8.05 -10.64 1.85
C LEU A 191 6.68 -11.12 2.29
N GLU A 192 5.97 -10.36 3.12
CA GLU A 192 4.59 -10.67 3.53
C GLU A 192 3.65 -10.69 2.32
N ARG A 193 3.75 -9.71 1.41
CA ARG A 193 2.95 -9.73 0.16
C ARG A 193 3.30 -10.92 -0.73
N GLN A 194 4.57 -11.30 -0.81
CA GLN A 194 5.00 -12.49 -1.55
C GLN A 194 4.49 -13.79 -0.89
N ARG A 195 4.53 -13.88 0.44
CA ARG A 195 3.98 -15.01 1.21
C ARG A 195 2.47 -15.13 1.01
N LYS A 196 1.71 -14.06 1.20
CA LYS A 196 0.26 -14.03 0.95
C LYS A 196 -0.05 -14.42 -0.49
N LEU A 197 0.72 -13.93 -1.47
CA LEU A 197 0.55 -14.32 -2.87
C LEU A 197 0.82 -15.82 -3.06
N ALA A 198 1.92 -16.34 -2.52
CA ALA A 198 2.24 -17.77 -2.59
C ALA A 198 1.17 -18.64 -1.92
N GLU A 199 0.67 -18.23 -0.75
CA GLU A 199 -0.44 -18.88 -0.06
C GLU A 199 -1.72 -18.86 -0.90
N THR A 200 -2.08 -17.72 -1.49
CA THR A 200 -3.26 -17.64 -2.36
C THR A 200 -3.13 -18.50 -3.62
N LEU A 201 -1.94 -18.59 -4.21
CA LEU A 201 -1.68 -19.46 -5.37
C LEU A 201 -1.71 -20.94 -4.96
N ARG A 202 -1.12 -21.29 -3.81
CA ARG A 202 -1.16 -22.65 -3.28
C ARG A 202 -2.59 -23.07 -2.97
N LEU A 203 -3.36 -22.22 -2.28
CA LEU A 203 -4.77 -22.46 -2.00
C LEU A 203 -5.63 -22.55 -3.26
N LYS A 204 -5.28 -21.81 -4.32
CA LYS A 204 -5.95 -21.91 -5.62
C LYS A 204 -5.62 -23.25 -6.30
N ALA A 205 -4.36 -23.66 -6.32
CA ALA A 205 -3.95 -24.97 -6.85
C ALA A 205 -4.59 -26.13 -6.07
N ASP A 206 -4.54 -26.07 -4.73
CA ASP A 206 -5.18 -27.07 -3.84
C ASP A 206 -6.71 -27.14 -4.05
N ALA A 207 -7.35 -26.06 -4.51
CA ALA A 207 -8.79 -26.02 -4.79
C ALA A 207 -9.14 -26.48 -6.22
N GLU A 208 -8.29 -26.17 -7.20
CA GLU A 208 -8.38 -26.71 -8.57
C GLU A 208 -8.23 -28.24 -8.56
N GLU A 209 -7.30 -28.78 -7.76
CA GLU A 209 -7.13 -30.24 -7.56
C GLU A 209 -8.36 -30.90 -6.91
N ARG A 210 -9.04 -30.19 -6.00
CA ARG A 210 -10.30 -30.64 -5.37
C ARG A 210 -11.55 -30.38 -6.22
N GLY A 211 -11.43 -29.64 -7.33
CA GLY A 211 -12.57 -29.23 -8.15
C GLY A 211 -13.51 -28.22 -7.48
N GLU A 212 -13.02 -27.48 -6.47
CA GLU A 212 -13.80 -26.46 -5.75
C GLU A 212 -13.63 -25.07 -6.36
N ASP A 213 -14.74 -24.34 -6.52
CA ASP A 213 -14.74 -22.94 -6.95
C ASP A 213 -14.30 -22.01 -5.78
N VAL A 214 -13.06 -21.52 -5.86
CA VAL A 214 -12.44 -20.63 -4.87
C VAL A 214 -13.17 -19.30 -4.77
N GLU A 215 -13.70 -18.79 -5.87
CA GLU A 215 -14.36 -17.49 -5.92
C GLU A 215 -15.74 -17.58 -5.26
N ARG A 216 -16.46 -18.68 -5.50
CA ARG A 216 -17.72 -18.96 -4.79
C ARG A 216 -17.53 -19.06 -3.28
N ARG A 217 -16.49 -19.76 -2.81
CA ARG A 217 -16.20 -19.87 -1.36
C ARG A 217 -15.87 -18.49 -0.75
N LYS A 218 -15.07 -17.68 -1.44
CA LYS A 218 -14.77 -16.30 -1.01
C LYS A 218 -16.00 -15.41 -1.01
N ASN A 219 -16.89 -15.57 -1.98
CA ASN A 219 -18.14 -14.79 -2.04
C ASN A 219 -19.08 -15.12 -0.89
N TRP A 220 -19.03 -16.34 -0.36
CA TRP A 220 -19.78 -16.73 0.84
C TRP A 220 -19.18 -16.16 2.13
N GLU A 221 -17.89 -15.83 2.13
CA GLU A 221 -17.21 -15.21 3.28
C GLU A 221 -17.56 -13.72 3.42
N TYR A 222 -18.04 -13.06 2.35
CA TYR A 222 -18.47 -11.67 2.42
C TYR A 222 -19.78 -11.52 3.20
N THR A 223 -19.72 -10.74 4.28
CA THR A 223 -20.92 -10.36 5.02
C THR A 223 -21.65 -9.22 4.32
N ILE A 224 -22.94 -9.06 4.61
CA ILE A 224 -23.77 -7.98 4.05
C ILE A 224 -23.18 -6.61 4.43
N GLU A 225 -22.72 -6.45 5.67
CA GLU A 225 -22.11 -5.22 6.17
C GLU A 225 -20.83 -4.88 5.41
N GLU A 226 -19.96 -5.87 5.16
CA GLU A 226 -18.74 -5.68 4.36
C GLU A 226 -19.06 -5.30 2.92
N ASN A 227 -20.10 -5.90 2.32
CA ASN A 227 -20.54 -5.54 0.98
C ASN A 227 -21.07 -4.10 0.93
N ASP A 228 -21.90 -3.70 1.89
CA ASP A 228 -22.44 -2.33 1.98
C ASP A 228 -21.32 -1.29 2.16
N GLU A 229 -20.34 -1.57 3.02
CA GLU A 229 -19.18 -0.71 3.19
C GLU A 229 -18.33 -0.62 1.92
N TRP A 230 -18.19 -1.74 1.21
CA TRP A 230 -17.47 -1.82 -0.06
C TRP A 230 -18.16 -1.01 -1.16
N GLU A 231 -19.48 -1.15 -1.31
CA GLU A 231 -20.29 -0.36 -2.23
C GLU A 231 -20.23 1.13 -1.91
N LYS A 232 -20.34 1.50 -0.63
CA LYS A 232 -20.19 2.88 -0.16
C LYS A 232 -18.82 3.45 -0.51
N LYS A 233 -17.77 2.64 -0.41
CA LYS A 233 -16.40 3.00 -0.79
C LYS A 233 -16.26 3.17 -2.31
N LEU A 234 -16.83 2.28 -3.11
CA LEU A 234 -16.87 2.39 -4.56
C LEU A 234 -17.64 3.63 -5.02
N ALA A 235 -18.84 3.87 -4.48
CA ALA A 235 -19.63 5.07 -4.75
C ALA A 235 -18.88 6.35 -4.37
N ARG A 236 -18.20 6.36 -3.21
CA ARG A 236 -17.34 7.47 -2.78
C ARG A 236 -16.17 7.69 -3.75
N LYS A 237 -15.59 6.62 -4.30
CA LYS A 237 -14.51 6.67 -5.29
C LYS A 237 -15.02 7.17 -6.65
N LYS A 238 -16.16 6.67 -7.13
CA LYS A 238 -16.83 7.12 -8.36
C LYS A 238 -17.10 8.62 -8.32
N ARG A 239 -17.70 9.11 -7.23
CA ARG A 239 -17.93 10.56 -7.03
C ARG A 239 -16.63 11.39 -7.01
N ARG A 240 -15.51 10.81 -6.59
CA ARG A 240 -14.21 11.50 -6.53
C ARG A 240 -13.40 11.38 -7.82
N ALA A 241 -13.79 10.49 -8.72
CA ALA A 241 -13.17 10.33 -10.02
C ALA A 241 -13.55 11.45 -11.00
N ASP A 242 -14.53 12.30 -10.64
CA ASP A 242 -14.81 13.53 -11.37
C ASP A 242 -13.69 14.56 -11.14
N PHE A 243 -12.82 14.69 -12.15
CA PHE A 243 -11.73 15.66 -12.22
C PHE A 243 -12.10 16.91 -13.01
N GLU A 244 -13.30 16.99 -13.55
CA GLU A 244 -13.74 18.14 -14.34
C GLU A 244 -13.94 19.37 -13.44
N PHE A 245 -13.64 20.53 -13.99
CA PHE A 245 -13.85 21.80 -13.32
C PHE A 245 -15.20 22.37 -13.76
N HIS A 246 -16.12 22.49 -12.81
CA HIS A 246 -17.44 23.08 -13.03
C HIS A 246 -17.49 24.52 -12.48
N ASP A 247 -17.25 24.68 -11.17
CA ASP A 247 -17.24 25.97 -10.47
C ASP A 247 -16.22 25.98 -9.32
N ASP A 248 -15.79 27.18 -8.93
CA ASP A 248 -14.87 27.43 -7.82
C ASP A 248 -15.45 27.01 -6.47
N ALA A 249 -16.76 27.17 -6.24
CA ALA A 249 -17.39 26.71 -5.00
C ALA A 249 -17.34 25.18 -4.88
N GLN A 250 -17.62 24.46 -5.98
CA GLN A 250 -17.53 23.00 -6.01
C GLN A 250 -16.07 22.54 -5.85
N ALA A 251 -15.11 23.21 -6.51
CA ALA A 251 -13.69 22.91 -6.37
C ALA A 251 -13.21 23.10 -4.92
N SER A 252 -13.66 24.17 -4.26
CA SER A 252 -13.37 24.47 -2.85
C SER A 252 -13.97 23.43 -1.91
N ARG A 253 -15.24 23.04 -2.13
CA ARG A 253 -15.91 21.97 -1.39
C ARG A 253 -15.19 20.62 -1.55
N ARG A 254 -14.75 20.28 -2.77
CA ARG A 254 -13.97 19.05 -3.04
C ARG A 254 -12.65 19.05 -2.26
N ARG A 255 -11.94 20.19 -2.23
CA ARG A 255 -10.71 20.36 -1.45
C ARG A 255 -10.97 20.22 0.05
N TYR A 256 -11.95 20.95 0.59
CA TYR A 256 -12.32 20.88 2.00
C TYR A 256 -12.67 19.45 2.43
N LYS A 257 -13.46 18.72 1.65
CA LYS A 257 -13.80 17.32 1.93
C LYS A 257 -12.58 16.40 1.93
N LYS A 258 -11.58 16.68 1.09
CA LYS A 258 -10.33 15.92 1.08
C LYS A 258 -9.47 16.25 2.29
N ASP A 259 -9.48 17.50 2.74
CA ASP A 259 -8.76 17.92 3.94
C ASP A 259 -9.38 17.31 5.20
N LEU A 260 -10.72 17.21 5.28
CA LEU A 260 -11.42 16.49 6.35
C LEU A 260 -10.97 15.03 6.46
N ASP A 261 -10.72 14.35 5.34
CA ASP A 261 -10.21 12.98 5.35
C ASP A 261 -8.75 12.89 5.87
N GLN A 262 -7.98 13.99 5.78
CA GLN A 262 -6.57 14.04 6.18
C GLN A 262 -6.39 14.48 7.64
N ILE A 263 -7.38 15.18 8.20
CA ILE A 263 -7.35 15.64 9.59
C ILE A 263 -7.58 14.45 10.52
N LYS A 264 -6.62 14.22 11.42
CA LYS A 264 -6.75 13.26 12.52
C LYS A 264 -6.93 14.05 13.82
N PRO A 265 -8.11 14.01 14.47
CA PRO A 265 -8.33 14.72 15.72
C PRO A 265 -7.52 14.08 16.85
N ASP A 266 -6.99 14.92 17.74
CA ASP A 266 -6.38 14.47 18.99
C ASP A 266 -7.48 14.25 20.04
N LEU A 267 -7.83 12.98 20.26
CA LEU A 267 -8.89 12.59 21.18
C LEU A 267 -8.49 12.79 22.64
N GLU A 268 -7.20 12.69 22.99
CA GLU A 268 -6.75 12.86 24.37
C GLU A 268 -6.87 14.31 24.83
N ALA A 269 -6.37 15.24 24.01
CA ALA A 269 -6.49 16.66 24.29
C ALA A 269 -7.97 17.09 24.37
N TYR A 270 -8.81 16.58 23.47
CA TYR A 270 -10.24 16.82 23.49
C TYR A 270 -10.90 16.26 24.76
N ASN A 271 -10.57 15.02 25.16
CA ASN A 271 -11.12 14.40 26.35
C ASN A 271 -10.68 15.11 27.64
N ARG A 272 -9.45 15.63 27.71
CA ARG A 272 -8.99 16.45 28.85
C ARG A 272 -9.80 17.75 28.96
N GLN A 273 -10.02 18.43 27.85
CA GLN A 273 -10.87 19.64 27.82
C GLN A 273 -12.32 19.32 28.19
N LYS A 274 -12.83 18.18 27.73
CA LYS A 274 -14.17 17.68 28.08
C LYS A 274 -14.31 17.32 29.55
N ALA A 275 -13.31 16.68 30.15
CA ALA A 275 -13.31 16.37 31.58
C ALA A 275 -13.39 17.64 32.43
N LEU A 276 -12.58 18.66 32.10
CA LEU A 276 -12.61 19.97 32.76
C LEU A 276 -13.98 20.65 32.67
N ALA A 277 -14.58 20.67 31.48
CA ALA A 277 -15.92 21.21 31.28
C ALA A 277 -17.00 20.46 32.09
N MET A 278 -16.85 19.15 32.24
CA MET A 278 -17.77 18.32 33.03
C MET A 278 -17.47 18.35 34.55
N GLY A 279 -16.43 19.08 34.99
CA GLY A 279 -16.02 19.12 36.39
C GLY A 279 -15.33 17.83 36.87
N LEU A 280 -14.99 16.93 35.95
CA LEU A 280 -14.22 15.71 36.23
C LEU A 280 -12.73 16.06 36.24
N ASN A 281 -11.97 15.43 37.13
CA ASN A 281 -10.53 15.66 37.22
C ASN A 281 -9.85 15.28 35.88
N PRO A 282 -9.09 16.18 35.23
CA PRO A 282 -8.44 15.94 33.94
C PRO A 282 -7.38 14.83 33.98
N SER A 283 -6.88 14.50 35.18
CA SER A 283 -5.94 13.39 35.42
C SER A 283 -6.64 12.05 35.59
N ALA A 284 -7.91 12.05 36.01
CA ALA A 284 -8.73 10.86 36.00
C ALA A 284 -9.08 10.57 34.55
N ASN A 285 -8.55 9.46 34.03
CA ASN A 285 -8.71 8.99 32.67
C ASN A 285 -10.21 8.76 32.36
N ALA A 286 -10.93 9.83 31.99
CA ALA A 286 -12.39 9.95 32.08
C ALA A 286 -13.17 9.17 31.00
N LEU A 287 -12.55 8.20 30.32
CA LEU A 287 -13.23 7.46 29.25
C LEU A 287 -12.79 5.99 29.07
N THR A 288 -11.85 5.48 29.86
CA THR A 288 -11.40 4.07 29.74
C THR A 288 -11.95 3.14 30.82
N SER A 289 -12.71 3.66 31.80
CA SER A 289 -13.34 2.82 32.83
C SER A 289 -14.86 2.75 32.62
N PHE A 290 -15.29 1.88 31.72
CA PHE A 290 -16.67 1.36 31.70
C PHE A 290 -16.78 0.02 32.43
N SER A 291 -15.78 -0.35 33.25
CA SER A 291 -15.85 -1.55 34.08
C SER A 291 -16.98 -1.37 35.10
N SER A 292 -18.05 -2.16 34.94
CA SER A 292 -19.28 -2.10 35.73
C SER A 292 -19.12 -2.58 37.19
N THR A 293 -17.90 -2.57 37.75
CA THR A 293 -17.62 -3.17 39.07
C THR A 293 -17.03 -2.22 40.11
N ASP A 294 -16.59 -1.01 39.76
CA ASP A 294 -15.85 -0.13 40.69
C ASP A 294 -16.60 1.14 41.10
N VAL A 295 -17.90 1.02 41.38
CA VAL A 295 -18.71 2.14 41.89
C VAL A 295 -18.65 2.29 43.43
N VAL A 296 -17.80 1.54 44.14
CA VAL A 296 -17.86 1.45 45.62
C VAL A 296 -16.59 1.92 46.34
N ALA A 297 -15.56 2.43 45.67
CA ALA A 297 -14.27 2.73 46.32
C ALA A 297 -13.70 4.14 46.08
N SER A 298 -14.54 5.18 45.97
CA SER A 298 -14.06 6.57 45.96
C SER A 298 -14.70 7.39 47.08
N SER A 299 -14.32 7.06 48.32
CA SER A 299 -14.65 7.85 49.52
C SER A 299 -13.39 8.20 50.33
N SER A 300 -12.24 8.34 49.67
CA SER A 300 -10.97 8.72 50.31
C SER A 300 -10.61 10.16 49.94
N SER A 301 -10.79 11.04 50.91
CA SER A 301 -11.01 12.49 50.81
C SER A 301 -9.74 13.36 50.88
N SER A 302 -8.74 13.16 50.01
CA SER A 302 -7.55 14.06 50.05
C SER A 302 -6.78 14.30 48.74
N ALA A 303 -7.36 14.02 47.57
CA ALA A 303 -6.75 14.38 46.28
C ALA A 303 -7.78 14.88 45.24
N LEU A 304 -8.89 15.45 45.71
CA LEU A 304 -9.92 16.05 44.87
C LEU A 304 -9.87 17.56 45.07
N GLN A 305 -8.99 18.22 44.32
CA GLN A 305 -9.13 19.64 44.08
C GLN A 305 -10.32 19.77 43.11
N ALA A 306 -11.52 19.88 43.67
CA ALA A 306 -12.72 20.19 42.92
C ALA A 306 -12.46 21.52 42.20
N VAL A 307 -12.41 21.50 40.87
CA VAL A 307 -12.37 22.72 40.07
C VAL A 307 -13.52 23.62 40.53
N SER A 308 -13.25 24.92 40.70
CA SER A 308 -14.26 25.83 41.24
C SER A 308 -15.48 25.86 40.32
N SER A 309 -16.68 26.04 40.89
CA SER A 309 -17.93 26.04 40.10
C SER A 309 -17.92 27.06 38.98
N GLU A 310 -17.16 28.15 39.13
CA GLU A 310 -17.01 29.20 38.13
C GLU A 310 -16.04 28.80 37.01
N GLU A 311 -14.87 28.23 37.33
CA GLU A 311 -13.94 27.70 36.33
C GLU A 311 -14.57 26.57 35.51
N GLN A 312 -15.39 25.73 36.14
CA GLN A 312 -16.16 24.71 35.44
C GLN A 312 -17.16 25.33 34.46
N ARG A 313 -17.89 26.38 34.88
CA ARG A 313 -18.82 27.10 33.99
C ARG A 313 -18.09 27.73 32.81
N ILE A 314 -16.98 28.42 33.05
CA ILE A 314 -16.15 29.03 32.01
C ILE A 314 -15.56 27.95 31.09
N ALA A 315 -15.11 26.81 31.62
CA ALA A 315 -14.61 25.68 30.82
C ALA A 315 -15.73 25.03 29.97
N ALA A 316 -16.93 24.89 30.54
CA ALA A 316 -18.09 24.37 29.84
C ALA A 316 -18.56 25.31 28.72
N GLU A 317 -18.65 26.61 29.00
CA GLU A 317 -18.95 27.64 28.01
C GLU A 317 -17.88 27.72 26.92
N ASN A 318 -16.60 27.51 27.25
CA ASN A 318 -15.51 27.45 26.28
C ASN A 318 -15.57 26.22 25.37
N LEU A 319 -15.98 25.06 25.89
CA LEU A 319 -16.07 23.82 25.12
C LEU A 319 -17.35 23.74 24.28
N TYR A 320 -18.48 24.16 24.87
CA TYR A 320 -19.80 24.17 24.26
C TYR A 320 -20.24 25.60 23.96
N ARG A 321 -19.46 26.28 23.11
CA ARG A 321 -19.76 27.66 22.70
C ARG A 321 -21.04 27.74 21.87
N ASP A 322 -21.96 28.59 22.31
CA ASP A 322 -23.12 29.03 21.54
C ASP A 322 -22.85 30.39 20.87
N ALA A 323 -23.72 30.79 19.94
CA ALA A 323 -23.63 32.04 19.18
C ALA A 323 -23.55 33.31 20.05
N ASN A 324 -24.09 33.25 21.28
CA ASN A 324 -24.10 34.37 22.23
C ASN A 324 -22.97 34.31 23.28
N THR A 325 -22.04 33.35 23.18
CA THR A 325 -20.94 33.24 24.14
C THR A 325 -19.93 34.37 23.93
N LEU A 326 -19.67 35.15 24.98
CA LEU A 326 -18.84 36.36 24.91
C LEU A 326 -17.32 36.07 24.97
N ILE A 327 -16.95 34.81 25.24
CA ILE A 327 -15.55 34.39 25.35
C ILE A 327 -14.97 34.25 23.94
N TYR A 328 -14.41 35.33 23.39
CA TYR A 328 -13.78 35.38 22.07
C TYR A 328 -12.40 36.03 22.15
N GLY A 329 -11.38 35.38 21.59
CA GLY A 329 -10.01 35.92 21.50
C GLY A 329 -9.02 35.45 22.59
N ASP A 330 -9.48 34.74 23.62
CA ASP A 330 -8.60 34.27 24.72
C ASP A 330 -7.84 32.97 24.42
N SER A 331 -8.13 32.31 23.30
CA SER A 331 -7.50 31.04 22.90
C SER A 331 -6.05 31.24 22.46
N LYS A 332 -5.12 30.78 23.29
CA LYS A 332 -3.68 30.70 22.96
C LYS A 332 -3.33 29.23 22.63
N PRO A 333 -3.40 28.81 21.35
CA PRO A 333 -3.08 27.44 20.98
C PRO A 333 -1.61 27.14 21.31
N SER A 334 -1.32 25.89 21.67
CA SER A 334 0.06 25.41 21.85
C SER A 334 0.86 25.51 20.56
N ASP A 335 2.16 25.76 20.65
CA ASP A 335 3.07 25.82 19.50
C ASP A 335 2.98 24.58 18.59
N GLU A 336 2.81 23.39 19.16
CA GLU A 336 2.63 22.15 18.38
C GLU A 336 1.36 22.19 17.49
N ALA A 337 0.28 22.81 17.97
CA ALA A 337 -0.94 22.96 17.18
C ALA A 337 -0.74 23.95 16.03
N ILE A 338 0.03 25.01 16.28
CA ILE A 338 0.43 25.99 15.25
C ILE A 338 1.27 25.29 14.18
N ASP A 339 2.29 24.52 14.58
CA ASP A 339 3.16 23.77 13.68
C ASP A 339 2.40 22.76 12.82
N ARG A 340 1.40 22.07 13.38
CA ARG A 340 0.51 21.18 12.62
C ARG A 340 -0.24 21.93 11.51
N VAL A 341 -0.75 23.13 11.80
CA VAL A 341 -1.45 23.98 10.82
C VAL A 341 -0.48 24.50 9.75
N VAL A 342 0.69 25.02 10.15
CA VAL A 342 1.73 25.49 9.22
C VAL A 342 2.20 24.35 8.30
N GLY A 343 2.41 23.17 8.87
CA GLY A 343 2.76 21.97 8.11
C GLY A 343 1.70 21.57 7.09
N LYS A 344 0.40 21.74 7.40
CA LYS A 344 -0.69 21.55 6.42
C LYS A 344 -0.63 22.60 5.32
N ILE A 345 -0.49 23.88 5.66
CA ILE A 345 -0.46 25.00 4.71
C ILE A 345 0.67 24.80 3.70
N ASN A 346 1.87 24.46 4.17
CA ASN A 346 3.02 24.19 3.30
C ASN A 346 2.76 23.02 2.34
N LYS A 347 2.14 21.92 2.83
CA LYS A 347 1.72 20.81 1.97
C LYS A 347 0.70 21.23 0.92
N ASP A 348 -0.20 22.15 1.24
CA ASP A 348 -1.22 22.62 0.30
C ASP A 348 -0.64 23.58 -0.74
N ILE A 349 0.33 24.41 -0.37
CA ILE A 349 1.14 25.21 -1.30
C ILE A 349 1.85 24.29 -2.30
N ASP A 350 2.51 23.24 -1.82
CA ASP A 350 3.18 22.25 -2.68
C ASP A 350 2.22 21.53 -3.63
N LYS A 351 1.04 21.14 -3.14
CA LYS A 351 -0.01 20.52 -3.97
C LYS A 351 -0.50 21.50 -5.04
N LYS A 352 -0.68 22.78 -4.70
CA LYS A 352 -1.09 23.84 -5.64
C LYS A 352 -0.03 24.08 -6.71
N ALA A 353 1.25 24.14 -6.33
CA ALA A 353 2.36 24.26 -7.29
C ALA A 353 2.42 23.07 -8.27
N LYS A 354 2.13 21.86 -7.79
CA LYS A 354 2.11 20.62 -8.60
C LYS A 354 0.83 20.40 -9.40
N PHE A 355 -0.19 21.27 -9.25
CA PHE A 355 -1.47 21.13 -9.95
C PHE A 355 -1.30 21.25 -11.47
N HIS A 356 -0.50 22.22 -11.93
CA HIS A 356 -0.16 22.36 -13.35
C HIS A 356 1.15 21.62 -13.66
N ARG A 357 1.03 20.37 -14.10
CA ARG A 357 2.20 19.56 -14.46
C ARG A 357 2.54 19.72 -15.94
N LYS A 358 3.81 19.98 -16.26
CA LYS A 358 4.30 19.94 -17.65
C LYS A 358 4.09 18.52 -18.21
N ARG A 359 3.50 18.42 -19.40
CA ARG A 359 3.39 17.14 -20.12
C ARG A 359 4.74 16.88 -20.78
N LEU A 360 5.27 15.66 -20.61
CA LEU A 360 6.61 15.27 -21.07
C LEU A 360 6.67 14.95 -22.59
N ASN A 361 5.54 14.91 -23.28
CA ASN A 361 5.41 14.43 -24.65
C ASN A 361 5.23 15.57 -25.68
N GLU A 362 5.79 16.76 -25.45
CA GLU A 362 5.53 17.94 -26.31
C GLU A 362 6.66 18.25 -27.31
N ASP A 363 7.75 17.45 -27.36
CA ASP A 363 8.93 17.74 -28.19
C ASP A 363 9.14 16.77 -29.38
N GLU A 364 8.31 15.73 -29.55
CA GLU A 364 8.47 14.71 -30.61
C GLU A 364 7.44 14.90 -31.73
N GLY A 365 7.30 16.13 -32.22
CA GLY A 365 6.41 16.47 -33.34
C GLY A 365 6.92 17.68 -34.11
N ASP A 366 6.34 17.92 -35.28
CA ASP A 366 6.70 19.06 -36.12
C ASP A 366 6.49 20.39 -35.37
N ILE A 367 7.56 21.18 -35.32
CA ILE A 367 7.57 22.46 -34.62
C ILE A 367 6.81 23.48 -35.47
N THR A 368 5.53 23.70 -35.14
CA THR A 368 4.64 24.67 -35.83
C THR A 368 4.74 26.10 -35.26
N TYR A 369 5.70 26.38 -34.39
CA TYR A 369 5.80 27.64 -33.66
C TYR A 369 7.22 28.22 -33.66
N ILE A 370 7.31 29.55 -33.62
CA ILE A 370 8.60 30.28 -33.58
C ILE A 370 8.98 30.68 -32.14
N ASN A 371 7.99 30.99 -31.28
CA ASN A 371 8.20 31.39 -29.89
C ASN A 371 7.28 30.63 -28.92
N GLU A 372 7.55 30.70 -27.61
CA GLU A 372 6.78 29.98 -26.58
C GLU A 372 5.32 30.48 -26.49
N HIS A 373 5.08 31.78 -26.72
CA HIS A 373 3.72 32.34 -26.74
C HIS A 373 2.90 31.76 -27.90
N ASN A 374 3.50 31.62 -29.07
CA ASN A 374 2.92 31.02 -30.26
C ASN A 374 2.69 29.53 -30.04
N ARG A 375 3.60 28.81 -29.37
CA ARG A 375 3.36 27.41 -28.95
C ARG A 375 2.10 27.27 -28.09
N VAL A 376 1.96 28.12 -27.07
CA VAL A 376 0.78 28.09 -26.18
C VAL A 376 -0.49 28.49 -26.95
N PHE A 377 -0.39 29.43 -27.88
CA PHE A 377 -1.49 29.84 -28.75
C PHE A 377 -1.92 28.72 -29.70
N ASN A 378 -0.99 28.13 -30.45
CA ASN A 378 -1.25 26.98 -31.33
C ASN A 378 -1.84 25.80 -30.54
N LYS A 379 -1.36 25.55 -29.32
CA LYS A 379 -1.95 24.53 -28.42
C LYS A 379 -3.36 24.89 -27.96
N LYS A 380 -3.70 26.18 -27.84
CA LYS A 380 -5.07 26.61 -27.56
C LYS A 380 -5.95 26.34 -28.78
N ILE A 381 -5.53 26.78 -29.97
CA ILE A 381 -6.23 26.52 -31.23
C ILE A 381 -6.45 25.02 -31.42
N ALA A 382 -5.42 24.20 -31.19
CA ALA A 382 -5.50 22.77 -31.33
C ALA A 382 -6.61 22.13 -30.47
N ARG A 383 -6.79 22.59 -29.22
CA ARG A 383 -7.85 22.06 -28.35
C ARG A 383 -9.27 22.31 -28.87
N TYR A 384 -9.50 23.42 -29.58
CA TYR A 384 -10.83 23.80 -30.05
C TYR A 384 -11.10 23.33 -31.48
N TYR A 385 -10.10 23.40 -32.36
CA TYR A 385 -10.29 23.24 -33.80
C TYR A 385 -9.82 21.91 -34.37
N ASP A 386 -8.91 21.18 -33.70
CA ASP A 386 -8.38 19.91 -34.24
C ASP A 386 -9.47 18.87 -34.49
N LYS A 387 -10.55 18.89 -33.70
CA LYS A 387 -11.70 18.02 -33.91
C LYS A 387 -12.37 18.25 -35.27
N TYR A 388 -12.32 19.48 -35.80
CA TYR A 388 -12.97 19.88 -37.05
C TYR A 388 -11.99 19.97 -38.22
N THR A 389 -10.69 20.12 -37.97
CA THR A 389 -9.65 20.30 -39.00
C THR A 389 -8.79 19.05 -39.23
N ALA A 390 -9.17 17.91 -38.65
CA ALA A 390 -8.45 16.64 -38.78
C ALA A 390 -8.28 16.19 -40.24
N GLU A 391 -9.33 16.32 -41.06
CA GLU A 391 -9.28 15.97 -42.48
C GLU A 391 -8.33 16.88 -43.26
N ILE A 392 -8.41 18.19 -43.04
CA ILE A 392 -7.52 19.17 -43.66
C ILE A 392 -6.06 18.88 -43.30
N ARG A 393 -5.78 18.55 -42.04
CA ARG A 393 -4.44 18.15 -41.59
C ARG A 393 -3.96 16.87 -42.29
N ALA A 394 -4.80 15.84 -42.35
CA ALA A 394 -4.48 14.60 -43.05
C ALA A 394 -4.25 14.82 -44.55
N SER A 395 -5.01 15.72 -45.20
CA SER A 395 -4.79 16.12 -46.59
C SER A 395 -3.43 16.80 -46.77
N PHE A 396 -3.03 17.70 -45.86
CA PHE A 396 -1.69 18.31 -45.90
C PHE A 396 -0.59 17.27 -45.74
N GLU A 397 -0.74 16.33 -44.81
CA GLU A 397 0.21 15.22 -44.60
C GLU A 397 0.25 14.26 -45.80
N ARG A 398 -0.86 14.10 -46.53
CA ARG A 398 -0.97 13.31 -47.77
C ARG A 398 -0.49 14.07 -49.01
N GLY A 399 -0.08 15.33 -48.89
CA GLY A 399 0.40 16.12 -50.03
C GLY A 399 -0.71 16.79 -50.85
N THR A 400 -1.77 17.25 -50.19
CA THR A 400 -2.88 18.06 -50.76
C THR A 400 -3.68 17.39 -51.88
N ALA A 401 -3.61 16.05 -51.99
CA ALA A 401 -4.52 15.29 -52.84
C ALA A 401 -5.92 15.28 -52.21
N LEU A 402 -6.88 15.91 -52.91
CA LEU A 402 -8.32 15.91 -52.57
C LEU A 402 -8.93 14.52 -52.77
#